data_AF-A0A1I2FU21-F1
#
_entry.id   AF-A0A1I2FU21-F1
#
_cell.length_a   1.000
_cell.length_b   1.000
_cell.length_c   1.000
_cell.angle_alpha   90.00
_cell.angle_beta   90.00
_cell.angle_gamma   90.00
#
_symmetry.space_group_name_H-M   'P 1'
#
loop_
_entity.id
_entity.type
_entity.pdbx_description
1 polymer ?
#
loop_
_entity_poly.entity_id
_entity_poly.type
_entity_poly.pdbx_seq_one_letter_code
_entity_poly.pdbx_strand_id
1 'polypeptide(L)' 'MSTKELLDAAMKLKPEERLTLVEGLIQSLDEPDQRLDEIWAEESERRLKAYREGKLEGIPLEEIFKRE' A
#
# COMPACT_ATOMS: atom_id res chain seq x y z
N MET A 1 -25.24 -7.52 -11.98
CA MET A 1 -24.14 -7.67 -12.94
C MET A 1 -23.01 -8.41 -12.24
N SER A 2 -22.60 -9.57 -12.75
CA SER A 2 -21.49 -10.34 -12.19
C SER A 2 -20.15 -9.72 -12.54
N THR A 3 -19.09 -10.04 -11.79
CA THR A 3 -17.72 -9.59 -12.10
C THR A 3 -17.29 -9.98 -13.51
N LYS A 4 -17.75 -11.14 -13.99
CA LYS A 4 -17.49 -11.60 -15.36
C LYS A 4 -18.17 -10.71 -16.40
N GLU A 5 -19.44 -10.35 -16.17
CA GLU A 5 -20.16 -9.43 -17.06
C GLU A 5 -19.52 -8.03 -17.08
N LEU A 6 -18.97 -7.56 -15.96
CA LEU A 6 -18.23 -6.29 -15.87
C LEU A 6 -16.93 -6.32 -16.64
N LEU A 7 -16.18 -7.42 -16.51
CA LEU A 7 -14.95 -7.62 -17.28
C LEU A 7 -15.25 -7.69 -18.78
N ASP A 8 -16.28 -8.44 -19.19
CA ASP A 8 -16.69 -8.54 -20.60
C ASP A 8 -17.12 -7.19 -21.17
N ALA A 9 -17.74 -6.33 -20.37
CA ALA A 9 -18.08 -4.96 -20.77
C ALA A 9 -16.83 -4.07 -20.87
N ALA A 10 -15.93 -4.12 -19.88
CA ALA A 10 -14.68 -3.37 -19.87
C ALA A 10 -13.77 -3.73 -21.06
N MET A 11 -13.74 -5.00 -21.46
CA MET A 11 -12.93 -5.47 -22.60
C MET A 11 -13.40 -4.90 -23.95
N LYS A 12 -14.64 -4.39 -24.05
CA LYS A 12 -15.19 -3.76 -25.26
C LYS A 12 -14.85 -2.27 -25.38
N LEU A 13 -14.33 -1.66 -24.32
CA LEU A 13 -13.91 -0.25 -24.32
C LEU A 13 -12.65 -0.04 -25.17
N LYS A 14 -12.42 1.21 -25.61
CA LYS A 14 -11.17 1.57 -26.27
C LYS A 14 -9.99 1.44 -25.29
N PRO A 15 -8.76 1.26 -25.80
CA PRO A 15 -7.57 1.16 -24.94
C PRO A 15 -7.44 2.30 -23.90
N GLU A 16 -7.72 3.55 -24.27
CA GLU A 16 -7.62 4.68 -23.32
C GLU A 16 -8.66 4.60 -22.20
N GLU A 17 -9.90 4.26 -22.53
CA GLU A 17 -10.99 4.12 -21.56
C GLU A 17 -10.75 2.96 -20.59
N ARG A 18 -10.15 1.86 -21.07
CA ARG A 18 -9.72 0.75 -20.19
C ARG A 18 -8.64 1.19 -19.23
N LEU A 19 -7.69 2.02 -19.68
CA LEU A 19 -6.64 2.54 -18.81
C LEU A 19 -7.24 3.38 -17.68
N THR A 20 -8.14 4.32 -18.01
CA THR A 20 -8.85 5.12 -17.01
C THR A 20 -9.63 4.26 -16.02
N LEU A 21 -10.30 3.20 -16.49
CA LEU A 21 -11.01 2.26 -15.61
C LEU A 21 -10.06 1.52 -14.67
N VAL A 22 -8.92 1.04 -15.17
CA VAL A 22 -7.90 0.36 -14.36
C VAL A 22 -7.33 1.30 -13.30
N GLU A 23 -7.02 2.55 -13.67
CA GLU A 23 -6.51 3.56 -12.73
C GLU A 23 -7.49 3.82 -11.58
N GLY A 24 -8.77 4.02 -11.90
CA GLY A 24 -9.80 4.22 -10.87
C GLY A 24 -9.98 3.00 -9.95
N LEU A 25 -9.88 1.78 -10.51
CA LEU A 25 -9.93 0.55 -9.70
C LEU A 25 -8.72 0.43 -8.78
N ILE A 26 -7.50 0.70 -9.28
CA ILE A 26 -6.28 0.70 -8.46
C ILE A 26 -6.41 1.74 -7.34
N GLN A 27 -6.86 2.95 -7.65
CA GLN A 27 -7.06 4.01 -6.66
C GLN A 27 -8.09 3.61 -5.59
N SER A 28 -9.14 2.87 -5.95
CA SER A 28 -10.13 2.38 -4.97
C SER A 28 -9.59 1.30 -4.03
N LEU A 29 -8.51 0.61 -4.42
CA LEU A 29 -7.83 -0.37 -3.58
C LEU A 29 -6.76 0.27 -2.68
N ASP A 30 -6.23 1.41 -3.11
CA ASP A 30 -5.19 2.18 -2.42
C ASP A 30 -5.77 3.47 -1.80
N GLU A 31 -7.02 3.40 -1.33
CA GLU A 31 -7.66 4.57 -0.72
C GLU A 31 -6.97 4.90 0.62
N PRO A 32 -6.39 6.11 0.78
CA PRO A 32 -5.70 6.47 2.01
C PRO A 32 -6.67 6.44 3.19
N ASP A 33 -6.39 5.57 4.16
CA ASP A 33 -7.10 5.54 5.43
C ASP A 33 -6.35 6.42 6.44
N GLN A 34 -6.84 7.64 6.64
CA GLN A 34 -6.27 8.60 7.59
C GLN A 34 -6.11 8.00 9.00
N ARG A 35 -7.00 7.09 9.40
CA ARG A 35 -6.89 6.42 10.71
C ARG A 35 -5.70 5.46 10.73
N LEU A 36 -5.45 4.74 9.64
CA LEU A 36 -4.25 3.91 9.54
C LEU A 36 -2.99 4.78 9.55
N ASP A 37 -3.00 5.92 8.84
CA ASP A 37 -1.88 6.85 8.84
C ASP A 37 -1.55 7.35 10.26
N GLU A 38 -2.58 7.72 11.04
CA GLU A 38 -2.42 8.14 12.44
C GLU A 38 -1.83 7.02 13.31
N ILE A 39 -2.34 5.77 13.17
CA ILE A 39 -1.82 4.61 13.91
C ILE A 39 -0.37 4.33 13.53
N TRP A 40 -0.01 4.41 12.25
CA TRP A 40 1.36 4.22 11.77
C TRP A 40 2.30 5.33 12.26
N ALA A 41 1.83 6.58 12.31
CA ALA A 41 2.61 7.70 12.82
C ALA A 41 2.94 7.51 14.32
N GLU A 42 1.92 7.18 15.13
CA GLU A 42 2.09 6.90 16.56
C GLU A 42 3.07 5.73 16.77
N GLU A 43 2.89 4.63 16.02
CA GLU A 43 3.73 3.45 16.14
C GLU A 43 5.19 3.74 15.78
N SER A 44 5.40 4.48 14.70
CA SER A 44 6.74 4.82 14.20
C SER A 44 7.49 5.70 15.20
N GLU A 45 6.83 6.72 15.75
CA GLU A 45 7.42 7.59 16.77
C GLU A 45 7.74 6.81 18.06
N ARG A 46 6.82 5.94 18.49
CA ARG A 46 7.00 5.07 19.65
C ARG A 46 8.22 4.16 19.49
N ARG A 47 8.38 3.50 18.33
CA ARG A 47 9.53 2.63 18.04
C ARG A 47 10.83 3.40 17.96
N LEU A 48 10.84 4.56 17.31
CA LEU A 48 12.02 5.41 17.20
C LEU A 48 12.51 5.87 18.58
N LYS A 49 11.58 6.26 19.46
CA LYS A 49 11.90 6.63 20.84
C LYS A 49 12.49 5.45 21.61
N ALA A 50 11.87 4.28 21.56
CA ALA A 50 12.38 3.08 22.24
C ALA A 50 13.78 2.70 21.75
N TYR A 51 14.05 2.78 20.45
CA TYR A 51 15.37 2.55 19.87
C TYR A 51 16.41 3.55 20.40
N ARG A 52 16.09 4.85 20.38
CA ARG A 52 16.98 5.91 20.90
C ARG A 52 17.27 5.78 22.40
N GLU A 53 16.31 5.24 23.17
CA GLU A 53 16.46 4.96 24.60
C GLU A 53 17.18 3.62 24.88
N GLY A 54 17.57 2.86 23.85
CA GLY A 54 18.21 1.55 24.00
C GLY A 54 17.26 0.44 24.49
N LYS A 55 15.94 0.66 24.39
CA LYS A 55 14.89 -0.30 24.79
C LYS A 55 14.43 -1.19 23.64
N LEU A 56 14.91 -0.92 22.42
CA LEU A 56 14.59 -1.68 21.22
C LEU A 56 15.89 -1.95 20.45
N GLU A 57 16.15 -3.22 20.12
CA GLU A 57 17.28 -3.60 19.27
C GLU A 57 16.94 -3.39 17.80
N GLY A 58 17.87 -2.80 17.06
CA GLY A 58 17.79 -2.67 15.61
C GLY A 58 18.47 -3.85 14.91
N ILE A 59 18.14 -4.05 13.64
CA ILE A 59 18.83 -5.00 12.76
C ILE A 59 19.84 -4.20 11.91
N PRO A 60 21.10 -4.65 11.75
CA PRO A 60 22.06 -4.01 10.86
C PRO A 60 21.54 -3.93 9.42
N LEU A 61 21.82 -2.82 8.74
CA LEU A 61 21.36 -2.59 7.36
C LEU A 61 21.88 -3.68 6.41
N GLU A 62 23.12 -4.12 6.62
CA GLU A 62 23.78 -5.15 5.83
C GLU A 62 23.06 -6.50 5.93
N GLU A 63 22.32 -6.77 7.02
CA GLU A 63 21.53 -8.00 7.15
C GLU A 63 20.23 -7.96 6.35
N ILE A 64 19.65 -6.78 6.15
CA ILE A 64 18.44 -6.59 5.35
C ILE A 64 18.71 -6.92 3.87
N PHE A 65 19.84 -6.46 3.33
CA PHE A 65 20.19 -6.63 1.92
C PHE A 65 20.94 -7.93 1.57
N LYS A 66 21.18 -8.81 2.55
CA LYS A 66 21.87 -10.10 2.31
C LYS A 66 21.05 -11.12 1.52
N ARG A 67 19.75 -10.88 1.28
CA ARG A 67 18.81 -11.86 0.70
C ARG A 67 18.29 -11.51 -0.70
N GLU A 68 18.92 -10.57 -1.40
CA GLU A 68 18.63 -10.31 -2.82
C GLU A 68 19.51 -11.14 -3.76
#